data_AF-A0A0A8ZB99-F1
#
_entry.id   AF-A0A0A8ZB99-F1
#
_cell.length_a   1.000
_cell.length_b   1.000
_cell.length_c   1.000
_cell.angle_alpha   90.00
_cell.angle_beta   90.00
_cell.angle_gamma   90.00
#
_symmetry.space_group_name_H-M   'P 1'
#
loop_
_entity.id
_entity.type
_entity.pdbx_description
1 polymer ?
#
loop_
_entity_poly.entity_id
_entity_poly.type
_entity_poly.pdbx_seq_one_letter_code
_entity_poly.pdbx_strand_id
1 'polypeptide(L)'
;MASVGRPGAIPIPQCLVLFNGTNWGEFSFHMKVHMSGQQLWGYLTGEWACPPFPALPTPPTYPPDASDDDKTALLDAFVAEMEAY
;
A
#
# COMPACT_ATOMS: atom_id res chain seq x y z
N MET A 1 25.83 1.53 -25.73
CA MET A 1 25.94 0.21 -25.08
C MET A 1 24.53 -0.18 -24.62
N ALA A 2 23.92 -1.18 -25.24
CA ALA A 2 22.62 -1.69 -24.83
C ALA A 2 22.84 -2.84 -23.83
N SER A 3 22.32 -2.71 -22.61
CA SER A 3 22.31 -3.81 -21.66
C SER A 3 21.36 -4.90 -22.17
N VAL A 4 21.88 -6.11 -22.39
CA VAL A 4 21.08 -7.30 -22.62
C VAL A 4 20.28 -7.55 -21.33
N GLY A 5 19.01 -7.14 -21.32
CA GLY A 5 18.07 -7.40 -20.23
C GLY A 5 17.81 -8.90 -20.09
N ARG A 6 17.70 -9.37 -18.85
CA ARG A 6 17.37 -10.77 -18.53
C ARG A 6 16.11 -11.22 -19.30
N PRO A 7 16.10 -12.41 -19.90
CA PRO A 7 14.88 -12.99 -20.48
C PRO A 7 13.81 -13.08 -19.37
N GLY A 8 12.73 -12.32 -19.52
CA GLY A 8 11.64 -12.25 -18.54
C GLY A 8 11.55 -10.94 -17.72
N ALA A 9 12.51 -10.02 -17.85
CA ALA A 9 12.36 -8.68 -17.29
C ALA A 9 11.55 -7.80 -18.25
N ILE A 10 10.26 -7.60 -17.95
CA ILE A 10 9.46 -6.57 -18.62
C ILE A 10 10.04 -5.22 -18.19
N PRO A 11 10.57 -4.39 -19.11
CA PRO A 11 10.99 -3.05 -18.76
C PRO A 11 9.77 -2.31 -18.21
N ILE A 12 9.80 -1.95 -16.92
CA ILE A 12 8.79 -1.08 -16.34
C ILE A 12 8.88 0.23 -17.11
N PRO A 13 7.84 0.66 -17.83
CA PRO A 13 7.84 1.99 -18.40
C PRO A 13 7.98 2.93 -17.22
N GLN A 14 9.11 3.64 -17.14
CA GLN A 14 9.15 4.88 -16.39
C GLN A 14 7.95 5.67 -16.90
N CYS A 15 6.99 6.02 -16.04
CA CYS A 15 5.78 6.71 -16.46
C CYS A 15 6.17 8.05 -17.09
N LEU A 16 6.45 8.03 -18.40
CA LEU A 16 6.81 9.16 -19.24
C LEU A 16 5.61 10.08 -19.46
N VAL A 17 4.41 9.61 -19.10
CA VAL A 17 3.16 10.36 -19.16
C VAL A 17 2.95 11.06 -17.81
N LEU A 18 3.31 12.35 -17.75
CA LEU A 18 2.96 13.23 -16.65
C LEU A 18 1.45 13.53 -16.72
N PHE A 19 0.71 13.31 -15.63
CA PHE A 19 -0.71 13.65 -15.57
C PHE A 19 -0.89 15.17 -15.54
N ASN A 20 -1.62 15.72 -16.52
CA ASN A 20 -1.89 17.16 -16.63
C ASN A 20 -3.39 17.49 -16.60
N GLY A 21 -4.24 16.53 -16.25
CA GLY A 21 -5.69 16.67 -16.18
C GLY A 21 -6.42 16.54 -17.52
N THR A 22 -5.77 16.84 -18.64
CA THR A 22 -6.39 16.75 -19.98
C THR A 22 -6.11 15.42 -20.69
N ASN A 23 -5.08 14.70 -20.25
CA ASN A 23 -4.63 13.44 -20.83
C ASN A 23 -5.17 12.17 -20.13
N TRP A 24 -6.33 12.25 -19.47
CA TRP A 24 -6.89 11.13 -18.69
C TRP A 24 -7.04 9.82 -19.48
N GLY A 25 -7.49 9.88 -20.74
CA GLY A 25 -7.68 8.68 -21.57
C GLY A 25 -6.39 7.89 -21.85
N GLU A 26 -5.28 8.59 -22.07
CA GLU A 26 -3.97 7.98 -22.31
C GLU A 26 -3.32 7.54 -20.99
N PHE A 27 -3.39 8.40 -19.96
CA PHE A 27 -2.87 8.12 -18.63
C PHE A 27 -3.55 6.91 -17.97
N SER A 28 -4.87 6.79 -18.10
CA SER A 28 -5.65 5.66 -17.59
C SER A 28 -5.26 4.32 -18.21
N PHE A 29 -4.91 4.27 -19.49
CA PHE A 29 -4.43 3.04 -20.13
C PHE A 29 -3.05 2.61 -19.61
N HIS A 30 -2.13 3.57 -19.47
CA HIS A 30 -0.81 3.31 -18.89
C HIS A 30 -0.89 2.90 -17.42
N MET A 31 -1.74 3.58 -16.64
CA MET A 31 -2.08 3.18 -15.28
C MET A 31 -2.72 1.81 -15.25
N LYS A 32 -3.65 1.50 -16.16
CA LYS A 32 -4.22 0.15 -16.24
C LYS A 32 -3.13 -0.88 -16.50
N VAL A 33 -2.21 -0.72 -17.45
CA VAL A 33 -1.15 -1.72 -17.71
C VAL A 33 -0.18 -1.85 -16.52
N HIS A 34 0.21 -0.73 -15.91
CA HIS A 34 1.10 -0.71 -14.75
C HIS A 34 0.43 -1.30 -13.49
N MET A 35 -0.82 -0.93 -13.25
CA MET A 35 -1.65 -1.33 -12.10
C MET A 35 -2.40 -2.65 -12.31
N SER A 36 -2.51 -3.16 -13.54
CA SER A 36 -3.04 -4.51 -13.84
C SER A 36 -2.11 -5.59 -13.29
N GLY A 37 -0.83 -5.26 -13.06
CA GLY A 37 0.06 -6.09 -12.25
C GLY A 37 -0.21 -6.01 -10.75
N GLN A 38 -1.04 -5.07 -10.30
CA GLN A 38 -1.19 -4.65 -8.91
C GLN A 38 -2.65 -4.54 -8.45
N GLN A 39 -3.64 -5.23 -9.03
CA GLN A 39 -5.05 -5.30 -8.54
C GLN A 39 -5.81 -3.95 -8.32
N LEU A 40 -5.12 -2.82 -8.38
CA LEU A 40 -5.55 -1.52 -7.90
C LEU A 40 -6.49 -0.83 -8.88
N TRP A 41 -6.35 -1.16 -10.17
CA TRP A 41 -7.25 -0.65 -11.21
C TRP A 41 -8.70 -1.01 -10.93
N GLY A 42 -8.98 -2.25 -10.53
CA GLY A 42 -10.34 -2.71 -10.24
C GLY A 42 -10.98 -1.95 -9.07
N TYR A 43 -10.21 -1.60 -8.05
CA TYR A 43 -10.70 -0.78 -6.93
C TYR A 43 -10.95 0.68 -7.36
N LEU A 44 -10.09 1.26 -8.19
CA LEU A 44 -10.21 2.66 -8.64
C LEU A 44 -11.37 2.88 -9.61
N THR A 45 -11.67 1.92 -10.47
CA THR A 45 -12.82 2.00 -11.39
C THR A 45 -14.14 1.55 -10.76
N GLY A 46 -14.09 1.05 -9.53
CA GLY A 46 -15.26 0.50 -8.84
C GLY A 46 -15.71 -0.87 -9.38
N GLU A 47 -14.90 -1.52 -10.23
CA GLU A 47 -15.13 -2.91 -10.64
C GLU A 47 -15.05 -3.86 -9.42
N TRP A 48 -14.20 -3.55 -8.45
CA TRP A 48 -14.06 -4.27 -7.19
C TRP A 48 -14.44 -3.39 -6.00
N ALA A 49 -15.08 -3.99 -4.99
CA ALA A 49 -15.35 -3.32 -3.73
C ALA A 49 -14.02 -3.02 -3.03
N CYS A 50 -13.84 -1.78 -2.58
CA CYS A 50 -12.68 -1.41 -1.76
C CYS A 50 -12.59 -2.37 -0.56
N PRO A 51 -11.42 -2.94 -0.25
CA PRO A 51 -11.27 -3.72 0.97
C PRO A 51 -11.67 -2.86 2.17
N PRO A 52 -12.22 -3.48 3.24
CA PRO A 52 -12.53 -2.74 4.46
C PRO A 52 -11.24 -2.07 4.94
N PHE A 53 -11.37 -0.81 5.35
CA PHE A 53 -10.25 -0.09 5.95
C PHE A 53 -9.80 -0.88 7.20
N PRO A 54 -8.49 -1.19 7.33
CA PRO A 54 -8.01 -1.88 8.51
C PRO A 54 -8.38 -1.07 9.76
N ALA A 55 -8.78 -1.74 10.83
CA ALA A 55 -9.09 -1.06 12.08
C ALA A 55 -7.79 -0.54 12.69
N LEU A 56 -7.75 0.75 13.02
CA LEU A 56 -6.60 1.34 13.70
C LEU A 56 -6.44 0.65 15.08
N PRO A 57 -5.24 0.14 15.42
CA PRO A 57 -4.97 -0.41 16.74
C PRO A 57 -5.30 0.60 17.85
N THR A 58 -5.88 0.12 18.94
CA THR A 58 -6.28 1.00 20.05
C THR A 58 -5.10 1.19 21.01
N PRO A 59 -4.75 2.43 21.40
CA PRO A 59 -3.70 2.67 22.38
C PRO A 59 -3.94 1.90 23.70
N PRO A 60 -2.89 1.35 24.33
CA PRO A 60 -3.05 0.55 25.53
C PRO A 60 -3.56 1.42 26.69
N THR A 61 -4.48 0.86 27.47
CA THR A 61 -4.93 1.45 28.75
C THR A 61 -4.12 0.83 29.88
N TYR A 62 -3.41 1.65 30.65
CA TYR A 62 -2.62 1.17 31.78
C TYR A 62 -3.45 1.11 33.07
N PRO A 63 -3.46 -0.03 33.77
CA PRO A 63 -3.98 -0.10 35.13
C PRO A 63 -3.25 0.88 36.06
N PRO A 64 -3.92 1.47 37.07
CA PRO A 64 -3.30 2.41 38.01
C PRO A 64 -2.11 1.81 38.77
N ASP A 65 -2.21 0.52 39.10
CA ASP A 65 -1.22 -0.22 39.88
C ASP A 65 -0.32 -1.13 39.01
N ALA A 66 -0.31 -0.92 37.68
CA ALA A 66 0.53 -1.71 36.79
C ALA A 66 2.02 -1.45 37.04
N SER A 67 2.80 -2.52 37.09
CA SER A 67 4.26 -2.42 37.14
C SER A 67 4.80 -1.85 35.83
N ASP A 68 6.03 -1.34 35.85
CA ASP A 68 6.66 -0.82 34.62
C ASP A 68 6.91 -1.95 33.60
N ASP A 69 7.11 -3.18 34.05
CA ASP A 69 7.20 -4.36 33.19
C ASP A 69 5.85 -4.63 32.49
N ASP A 70 4.73 -4.55 33.21
CA ASP A 70 3.38 -4.73 32.62
C ASP A 70 3.05 -3.65 31.59
N LYS A 71 3.45 -2.39 31.88
CA LYS A 71 3.27 -1.27 30.94
C LYS A 71 4.11 -1.47 29.67
N THR A 72 5.34 -1.96 29.83
CA THR A 72 6.23 -2.24 28.70
C THR A 72 5.66 -3.36 27.84
N ALA A 73 5.14 -4.43 28.43
CA ALA A 73 4.50 -5.52 27.69
C ALA A 73 3.25 -5.06 26.92
N LEU A 74 2.42 -4.18 27.50
CA LEU A 74 1.27 -3.58 26.83
C LEU A 74 1.67 -2.67 25.65
N LEU A 75 2.77 -1.93 25.81
CA LEU A 75 3.34 -1.11 24.74
C LEU A 75 3.89 -1.96 23.60
N ASP A 76 4.65 -3.00 23.90
CA ASP A 76 5.22 -3.89 22.89
C ASP A 76 4.13 -4.61 22.10
N ALA A 77 3.05 -5.05 22.77
CA ALA A 77 1.90 -5.63 22.10
C ALA A 77 1.21 -4.64 21.15
N PHE A 78 1.05 -3.38 21.58
CA PHE A 78 0.50 -2.33 20.74
C PHE A 78 1.40 -1.99 19.54
N VAL A 79 2.73 -1.95 19.74
CA VAL A 79 3.71 -1.74 18.66
C VAL A 79 3.63 -2.88 17.65
N ALA A 80 3.57 -4.13 18.11
CA ALA A 80 3.42 -5.28 17.22
C ALA A 80 2.11 -5.23 16.42
N GLU A 81 1.01 -4.77 17.03
CA GLU A 81 -0.26 -4.57 16.34
C GLU A 81 -0.17 -3.43 15.31
N MET A 82 0.53 -2.34 15.65
CA MET A 82 0.81 -1.22 14.73
C MET A 82 1.74 -1.61 13.57
N GLU A 83 2.68 -2.53 13.77
CA GLU A 83 3.54 -3.07 12.70
C GLU A 83 2.76 -3.99 11.74
N ALA A 84 1.68 -4.60 12.21
CA ALA A 84 0.81 -5.48 11.43
C ALA A 84 -0.33 -4.74 10.70
N TYR A 85 -0.54 -3.45 11.00
CA TYR A 85 -1.51 -2.56 10.37
C TYR A 85 -0.97 -1.92 9.08
#